data_AF-A0A954X2F3-F1
#
_entry.id   AF-A0A954X2F3-F1
#
_cell.length_a   1.000
_cell.length_b   1.000
_cell.length_c   1.000
_cell.angle_alpha   90.00
_cell.angle_beta   90.00
_cell.angle_gamma   90.00
#
_symmetry.space_group_name_H-M   'P 1'
#
loop_
_entity.id
_entity.type
_entity.pdbx_description
1 polymer ?
#
loop_
_entity_poly.entity_id
_entity_poly.type
_entity_poly.pdbx_seq_one_letter_code
_entity_poly.pdbx_strand_id
1 'polypeptide(L)'
;MPEVNRLPAFGGLEDRATFADLRVGWNESGLFFSLQVAGKRQPAWCRDSRIEDSDGLHVWLDTRDTKNIHRASRFCHRFAFLPAGSGRDVKSPVAAMLSINRARENAKPFDGRRLGVISRIESDGYWLGGHIPAAGLTGFDPAEQPRLGFYYLVQDRERGTQPFAIGSDFPVQEDPSLWGTLELQM
;
A
#
# COMPACT_ATOMS: atom_id res chain seq x y z
N MET A 1 14.87 -4.17 5.09
CA MET A 1 15.28 -3.41 3.89
C MET A 1 16.19 -2.27 4.31
N PRO A 2 17.21 -1.90 3.51
CA PRO A 2 18.12 -0.77 3.78
C PRO A 2 17.40 0.58 3.99
N GLU A 3 18.11 1.57 4.54
CA GLU A 3 17.57 2.93 4.79
C GLU A 3 17.25 3.69 3.50
N VAL A 4 18.02 3.48 2.44
CA VAL A 4 17.79 4.10 1.11
C VAL A 4 16.42 3.75 0.51
N ASN A 5 15.78 2.67 0.98
CA ASN A 5 14.45 2.26 0.55
C ASN A 5 13.32 2.92 1.33
N ARG A 6 13.63 3.73 2.34
CA ARG A 6 12.62 4.37 3.19
C ARG A 6 11.88 5.45 2.42
N LEU A 7 10.56 5.36 2.41
CA LEU A 7 9.71 6.38 1.84
C LEU A 7 9.51 7.53 2.83
N PRO A 8 9.44 8.78 2.34
CA PRO A 8 9.09 9.91 3.19
C PRO A 8 7.65 9.77 3.69
N ALA A 9 7.43 10.20 4.93
CA ALA A 9 6.11 10.44 5.49
C ALA A 9 5.91 11.96 5.57
N PHE A 10 5.13 12.54 4.66
CA PHE A 10 4.95 13.99 4.61
C PHE A 10 3.90 14.52 5.61
N GLY A 11 3.22 13.63 6.35
CA GLY A 11 2.23 14.02 7.37
C GLY A 11 2.80 14.91 8.49
N GLY A 12 4.12 14.87 8.72
CA GLY A 12 4.78 15.78 9.67
C GLY A 12 4.68 17.26 9.30
N LEU A 13 4.37 17.60 8.04
CA LEU A 13 4.11 18.97 7.59
C LEU A 13 2.77 19.52 8.11
N GLU A 14 1.89 18.66 8.61
CA GLU A 14 0.58 19.00 9.19
C GLU A 14 0.51 18.65 10.69
N ASP A 15 1.66 18.63 11.39
CA ASP A 15 1.78 18.23 12.81
C ASP A 15 1.22 16.82 13.13
N ARG A 16 1.09 15.94 12.12
CA ARG A 16 0.63 14.56 12.33
C ARG A 16 1.77 13.68 12.83
N ALA A 17 1.50 12.92 13.89
CA ALA A 17 2.46 11.97 14.44
C ALA A 17 2.81 10.89 13.40
N THR A 18 4.10 10.72 13.13
CA THR A 18 4.60 9.59 12.32
C THR A 18 4.72 8.37 13.23
N PHE A 19 3.91 7.35 12.98
CA PHE A 19 3.87 6.10 13.76
C PHE A 19 4.32 4.88 12.95
N ALA A 20 4.59 5.07 11.66
CA ALA A 20 4.94 4.00 10.74
C ALA A 20 6.18 4.32 9.89
N ASP A 21 7.03 3.32 9.68
CA ASP A 21 8.16 3.33 8.75
C ASP A 21 7.85 2.40 7.58
N LEU A 22 7.69 2.97 6.39
CA LEU A 22 7.44 2.21 5.16
C LEU A 22 8.67 2.26 4.26
N ARG A 23 9.09 1.09 3.79
CA ARG A 23 10.17 0.92 2.82
C ARG A 23 9.68 0.17 1.60
N VAL A 24 10.20 0.57 0.43
CA VAL A 24 9.85 -0.05 -0.85
C VAL A 24 11.12 -0.44 -1.60
N GLY A 25 11.12 -1.68 -2.09
CA GLY A 25 12.11 -2.19 -3.03
C GLY A 25 11.41 -2.75 -4.26
N TRP A 26 12.17 -2.97 -5.32
CA TRP A 26 11.66 -3.54 -6.55
C TRP A 26 12.71 -4.43 -7.21
N ASN A 27 12.25 -5.31 -8.08
CA ASN A 27 13.04 -5.96 -9.13
C ASN A 27 12.08 -6.39 -10.25
N GLU A 28 12.57 -7.14 -11.23
CA GLU A 28 11.78 -7.61 -12.38
C GLU A 28 10.62 -8.53 -11.96
N SER A 29 10.71 -9.18 -10.80
CA SER A 29 9.63 -10.04 -10.28
C SER A 29 8.49 -9.25 -9.63
N GLY A 30 8.70 -7.98 -9.27
CA GLY A 30 7.65 -7.12 -8.71
C GLY A 30 8.13 -6.10 -7.67
N LEU A 31 7.17 -5.66 -6.85
CA LEU A 31 7.38 -4.67 -5.79
C LEU A 31 7.32 -5.32 -4.41
N PHE A 32 8.19 -4.87 -3.52
CA PHE A 32 8.32 -5.36 -2.15
C PHE A 32 8.15 -4.22 -1.16
N PHE A 33 7.38 -4.48 -0.11
CA PHE A 33 7.08 -3.51 0.95
C PHE A 33 7.55 -4.06 2.28
N SER A 34 8.11 -3.19 3.13
CA SER A 34 8.38 -3.47 4.53
C SER A 34 7.79 -2.34 5.35
N LEU A 35 6.77 -2.64 6.14
CA LEU A 35 6.11 -1.69 7.03
C LEU A 35 6.41 -2.09 8.47
N GLN A 36 6.93 -1.14 9.25
CA GLN A 36 7.01 -1.21 10.70
C GLN A 36 6.04 -0.20 11.30
N VAL A 37 5.13 -0.67 12.16
CA VAL A 37 4.25 0.17 12.99
C VAL A 37 4.62 -0.04 14.44
N ALA A 38 4.73 1.05 15.21
CA ALA A 38 5.19 1.02 16.59
C ALA A 38 4.36 1.92 17.53
N GLY A 39 4.59 1.77 18.83
CA GLY A 39 3.94 2.52 19.89
C GLY A 39 2.48 2.14 20.17
N LYS A 40 1.88 1.17 19.50
CA LYS A 40 0.51 0.73 19.82
C LYS A 40 0.40 0.29 21.28
N ARG A 41 -0.72 0.60 21.94
CA ARG A 41 -1.07 0.10 23.27
C ARG A 41 -2.14 -1.00 23.19
N GLN A 42 -2.81 -1.11 22.05
CA GLN A 42 -3.81 -2.12 21.77
C GLN A 42 -3.32 -3.06 20.65
N PRO A 43 -3.73 -4.35 20.68
CA PRO A 43 -3.46 -5.26 19.57
C PRO A 43 -4.00 -4.72 18.24
N ALA A 44 -3.34 -5.08 17.14
CA ALA A 44 -3.81 -4.71 15.81
C ALA A 44 -5.21 -5.26 15.54
N TRP A 45 -6.11 -4.40 15.05
CA TRP A 45 -7.48 -4.80 14.71
C TRP A 45 -7.58 -5.08 13.21
N CYS A 46 -7.75 -6.35 12.84
CA CYS A 46 -7.82 -6.77 11.43
C CYS A 46 -8.94 -7.76 11.19
N ARG A 47 -9.66 -7.59 10.07
CA ARG A 47 -10.69 -8.51 9.55
C ARG A 47 -10.63 -8.54 8.03
N ASP A 48 -10.51 -9.72 7.45
CA ASP A 48 -10.58 -9.92 5.99
C ASP A 48 -11.92 -9.47 5.36
N SER A 49 -13.00 -9.43 6.15
CA SER A 49 -14.31 -8.89 5.75
C SER A 49 -14.43 -7.36 5.91
N ARG A 50 -13.46 -6.70 6.54
CA ARG A 50 -13.41 -5.25 6.78
C ARG A 50 -12.01 -4.71 6.48
N ILE A 51 -11.47 -5.05 5.30
CA ILE A 51 -10.09 -4.71 4.93
C ILE A 51 -9.81 -3.20 5.04
N GLU A 52 -10.75 -2.37 4.60
CA GLU A 52 -10.58 -0.90 4.60
C GLU A 52 -10.59 -0.28 6.00
N ASP A 53 -11.21 -0.95 6.97
CA ASP A 53 -11.24 -0.51 8.38
C ASP A 53 -10.12 -1.14 9.21
N SER A 54 -9.35 -2.06 8.62
CA SER A 54 -8.35 -2.86 9.33
C SER A 54 -7.01 -2.13 9.43
N ASP A 55 -6.28 -2.42 10.50
CA ASP A 55 -4.89 -1.99 10.62
C ASP A 55 -4.06 -2.61 9.49
N GLY A 56 -3.20 -1.81 8.85
CA GLY A 56 -2.32 -2.29 7.79
C GLY A 56 -1.91 -1.22 6.78
N LEU A 57 -1.47 -1.70 5.62
CA LEU A 57 -0.99 -0.90 4.50
C LEU A 57 -1.95 -0.96 3.33
N HIS A 58 -2.34 0.19 2.80
CA HIS A 58 -2.91 0.30 1.46
C HIS A 58 -1.92 0.97 0.51
N VAL A 59 -1.83 0.45 -0.72
CA VAL A 59 -0.95 0.97 -1.78
C VAL A 59 -1.76 1.17 -3.06
N TRP A 60 -1.61 2.33 -3.67
CA TRP A 60 -2.12 2.66 -4.99
C TRP A 60 -0.97 2.84 -5.98
N LEU A 61 -1.14 2.26 -7.16
CA LEU A 61 -0.10 2.22 -8.20
C LEU A 61 -0.70 2.54 -9.56
N ASP A 62 -0.10 3.45 -10.31
CA ASP A 62 -0.31 3.60 -11.75
C ASP A 62 0.96 3.18 -12.50
N THR A 63 0.91 2.07 -13.23
CA THR A 63 2.07 1.55 -13.95
C THR A 63 2.51 2.42 -15.13
N ARG A 64 1.72 3.43 -15.50
CA ARG A 64 2.05 4.40 -16.56
C ARG A 64 2.43 5.79 -16.02
N ASP A 65 2.33 6.01 -14.72
CA ASP A 65 2.56 7.30 -14.07
C ASP A 65 1.82 8.47 -14.75
N THR A 66 0.56 8.25 -15.09
CA THR A 66 -0.26 9.19 -15.85
C THR A 66 -0.80 10.29 -14.94
N LYS A 67 -0.16 11.46 -14.93
CA LYS A 67 -0.50 12.56 -14.02
C LYS A 67 -1.72 13.40 -14.41
N ASN A 68 -2.35 13.15 -15.55
CA ASN A 68 -3.43 13.97 -16.09
C ASN A 68 -4.78 13.24 -16.17
N ILE A 69 -4.93 12.11 -15.45
CA ILE A 69 -6.20 11.39 -15.33
C ILE A 69 -6.78 11.58 -13.92
N HIS A 70 -8.05 11.96 -13.85
CA HIS A 70 -8.78 12.16 -12.60
C HIS A 70 -9.60 10.94 -12.16
N ARG A 71 -9.52 9.86 -12.94
CA ARG A 71 -10.20 8.60 -12.66
C ARG A 71 -9.26 7.47 -13.03
N ALA A 72 -9.12 6.50 -12.13
CA ALA A 72 -8.30 5.32 -12.33
C ALA A 72 -8.59 4.60 -13.66
N SER A 73 -7.52 4.19 -14.34
CA SER A 73 -7.55 3.41 -15.58
C SER A 73 -7.21 1.95 -15.32
N ARG A 74 -7.18 1.12 -16.37
CA ARG A 74 -6.72 -0.28 -16.29
C ARG A 74 -5.25 -0.47 -15.85
N PHE A 75 -4.47 0.61 -15.80
CA PHE A 75 -3.09 0.61 -15.31
C PHE A 75 -2.99 1.01 -13.82
N CYS A 76 -4.13 1.41 -13.22
CA CYS A 76 -4.24 1.78 -11.83
C CYS A 76 -4.67 0.58 -10.97
N HIS A 77 -3.98 0.37 -9.85
CA HIS A 77 -4.17 -0.77 -8.96
C HIS A 77 -4.27 -0.29 -7.52
N ARG A 78 -5.05 -1.02 -6.70
CA ARG A 78 -5.09 -0.84 -5.24
C ARG A 78 -4.84 -2.18 -4.57
N PHE A 79 -3.91 -2.20 -3.63
CA PHE A 79 -3.58 -3.37 -2.83
C PHE A 79 -3.70 -3.05 -1.34
N ALA A 80 -4.00 -4.07 -0.54
CA ALA A 80 -4.03 -3.98 0.91
C ALA A 80 -3.25 -5.13 1.53
N PHE A 81 -2.49 -4.85 2.58
CA PHE A 81 -1.74 -5.81 3.38
C PHE A 81 -2.05 -5.61 4.86
N LEU A 82 -2.56 -6.65 5.51
CA LEU A 82 -2.94 -6.64 6.92
C LEU A 82 -1.99 -7.58 7.70
N PRO A 83 -1.54 -7.20 8.91
CA PRO A 83 -0.66 -8.04 9.73
C PRO A 83 -1.38 -9.26 10.31
N ALA A 84 -2.72 -9.26 10.31
CA ALA A 84 -3.59 -10.34 10.77
C ALA A 84 -4.93 -10.24 10.01
N GLY A 85 -5.94 -11.06 10.34
CA GLY A 85 -7.29 -10.88 9.80
C GLY A 85 -7.92 -12.10 9.13
N SER A 86 -7.17 -13.19 8.93
CA SER A 86 -7.70 -14.45 8.37
C SER A 86 -7.34 -15.69 9.20
N GLY A 87 -7.92 -16.83 8.82
CA GLY A 87 -7.77 -18.12 9.52
C GLY A 87 -8.68 -18.25 10.74
N ARG A 88 -8.71 -19.44 11.36
CA ARG A 88 -9.61 -19.75 12.50
C ARG A 88 -9.42 -18.80 13.68
N ASP A 89 -8.16 -18.46 13.97
CA ASP A 89 -7.81 -17.59 15.10
C ASP A 89 -7.64 -16.12 14.69
N VAL A 90 -7.91 -15.79 13.41
CA VAL A 90 -7.79 -14.44 12.85
C VAL A 90 -6.38 -13.85 12.94
N LYS A 91 -5.35 -14.72 13.02
CA LYS A 91 -3.93 -14.33 13.18
C LYS A 91 -3.12 -14.36 11.90
N SER A 92 -3.63 -14.98 10.83
CA SER A 92 -2.90 -15.06 9.57
C SER A 92 -2.95 -13.70 8.85
N PRO A 93 -1.83 -13.22 8.31
CA PRO A 93 -1.81 -11.98 7.54
C PRO A 93 -2.65 -12.11 6.26
N VAL A 94 -3.08 -10.97 5.73
CA VAL A 94 -3.97 -10.91 4.57
C VAL A 94 -3.37 -9.99 3.50
N ALA A 95 -3.41 -10.42 2.26
CA ALA A 95 -3.12 -9.58 1.10
C ALA A 95 -4.30 -9.63 0.14
N ALA A 96 -4.70 -8.47 -0.39
CA ALA A 96 -5.81 -8.38 -1.33
C ALA A 96 -5.55 -7.33 -2.41
N MET A 97 -6.03 -7.60 -3.61
CA MET A 97 -6.27 -6.57 -4.62
C MET A 97 -7.69 -6.07 -4.45
N LEU A 98 -7.87 -4.76 -4.35
CA LEU A 98 -9.17 -4.12 -4.16
C LEU A 98 -9.57 -3.31 -5.40
N SER A 99 -10.86 -3.06 -5.56
CA SER A 99 -11.33 -2.09 -6.56
C SER A 99 -10.96 -0.67 -6.15
N ILE A 100 -10.72 0.18 -7.14
CA ILE A 100 -10.67 1.62 -6.97
C ILE A 100 -12.08 2.15 -7.23
N ASN A 101 -12.66 2.83 -6.25
CA ASN A 101 -13.98 3.42 -6.39
C ASN A 101 -13.98 4.45 -7.53
N ARG A 102 -15.07 4.45 -8.30
CA ARG A 102 -15.26 5.34 -9.45
C ARG A 102 -14.17 5.25 -10.53
N ALA A 103 -13.42 4.16 -10.62
CA ALA A 103 -12.50 3.93 -11.73
C ALA A 103 -13.21 4.01 -13.10
N ARG A 104 -12.53 4.56 -14.11
CA ARG A 104 -13.00 4.59 -15.51
C ARG A 104 -12.91 3.20 -16.13
N GLU A 105 -11.82 2.51 -15.85
CA GLU A 105 -11.56 1.13 -16.24
C GLU A 105 -10.91 0.40 -15.07
N ASN A 106 -11.17 -0.90 -14.93
CA ASN A 106 -10.53 -1.72 -13.92
C ASN A 106 -9.27 -2.37 -14.48
N ALA A 107 -8.23 -2.50 -13.64
CA ALA A 107 -7.10 -3.35 -13.95
C ALA A 107 -7.53 -4.81 -14.16
N LYS A 108 -6.67 -5.59 -14.83
CA LYS A 108 -6.94 -7.02 -15.01
C LYS A 108 -7.12 -7.67 -13.62
N PRO A 109 -8.19 -8.45 -13.39
CA PRO A 109 -8.34 -9.17 -12.14
C PRO A 109 -7.11 -10.04 -11.86
N PHE A 110 -6.62 -9.97 -10.63
CA PHE A 110 -5.50 -10.77 -10.16
C PHE A 110 -5.92 -11.58 -8.94
N ASP A 111 -5.53 -12.86 -8.92
CA ASP A 111 -5.82 -13.73 -7.77
C ASP A 111 -5.01 -13.25 -6.56
N GLY A 112 -5.71 -12.71 -5.56
CA GLY A 112 -5.10 -12.20 -4.33
C GLY A 112 -4.23 -13.22 -3.59
N ARG A 113 -4.48 -14.53 -3.77
CA ARG A 113 -3.66 -15.61 -3.18
C ARG A 113 -2.24 -15.66 -3.74
N ARG A 114 -1.99 -15.00 -4.88
CA ARG A 114 -0.66 -14.88 -5.49
C ARG A 114 0.12 -13.67 -4.97
N LEU A 115 -0.51 -12.79 -4.18
CA LEU A 115 0.18 -11.74 -3.45
C LEU A 115 0.92 -12.38 -2.26
N GLY A 116 2.13 -11.88 -1.98
CA GLY A 116 2.89 -12.33 -0.82
C GLY A 116 2.61 -11.43 0.38
N VAL A 117 2.37 -12.02 1.55
CA VAL A 117 2.36 -11.28 2.81
C VAL A 117 2.90 -12.15 3.94
N ILE A 118 3.73 -11.55 4.78
CA ILE A 118 4.19 -12.12 6.05
C ILE A 118 4.12 -11.03 7.11
N SER A 119 3.95 -11.42 8.37
CA SER A 119 3.86 -10.46 9.46
C SER A 119 4.49 -11.02 10.74
N ARG A 120 4.87 -10.09 11.62
CA ARG A 120 5.28 -10.37 12.99
C ARG A 120 4.55 -9.38 13.90
N ILE A 121 3.76 -9.89 14.83
CA ILE A 121 3.14 -9.07 15.86
C ILE A 121 4.16 -8.83 16.98
N GLU A 122 4.27 -7.59 17.42
CA GLU A 122 5.21 -7.14 18.44
C GLU A 122 4.44 -6.57 19.64
N SER A 123 5.11 -6.39 20.77
CA SER A 123 4.45 -5.96 22.01
C SER A 123 3.82 -4.57 21.92
N ASP A 124 4.37 -3.70 21.08
CA ASP A 124 3.93 -2.32 20.88
C ASP A 124 3.61 -2.03 19.41
N GLY A 125 3.35 -3.07 18.59
CA GLY A 125 3.29 -2.84 17.16
C GLY A 125 3.20 -4.10 16.30
N TYR A 126 3.59 -3.94 15.05
CA TYR A 126 3.75 -5.04 14.12
C TYR A 126 4.71 -4.66 13.01
N TRP A 127 5.35 -5.68 12.48
CA TRP A 127 6.03 -5.63 11.20
C TRP A 127 5.22 -6.41 10.17
N LEU A 128 5.11 -5.90 8.94
CA LEU A 128 4.63 -6.68 7.80
C LEU A 128 5.51 -6.50 6.57
N GLY A 129 5.68 -7.59 5.84
CA GLY A 129 6.30 -7.64 4.52
C GLY A 129 5.24 -7.94 3.47
N GLY A 130 5.18 -7.14 2.41
CA GLY A 130 4.25 -7.32 1.29
C GLY A 130 5.01 -7.55 -0.02
N HIS A 131 4.45 -8.36 -0.90
CA HIS A 131 4.97 -8.57 -2.27
C HIS A 131 3.83 -8.52 -3.28
N ILE A 132 3.96 -7.64 -4.26
CA ILE A 132 3.10 -7.56 -5.43
C ILE A 132 3.89 -8.10 -6.63
N PRO A 133 3.56 -9.29 -7.16
CA PRO A 133 4.23 -9.80 -8.35
C PRO A 133 4.00 -8.91 -9.56
N ALA A 134 4.97 -8.81 -10.47
CA ALA A 134 4.87 -8.12 -11.75
C ALA A 134 3.61 -8.56 -12.54
N ALA A 135 3.26 -9.85 -12.48
CA ALA A 135 2.05 -10.39 -13.12
C ALA A 135 0.73 -9.80 -12.57
N GLY A 136 0.74 -9.22 -11.37
CA GLY A 136 -0.40 -8.50 -10.77
C GLY A 136 -0.43 -7.01 -11.11
N LEU A 137 0.57 -6.50 -11.82
CA LEU A 137 0.70 -5.11 -12.22
C LEU A 137 0.52 -5.00 -13.73
N THR A 138 -0.72 -4.74 -14.17
CA THR A 138 -1.04 -4.56 -15.59
C THR A 138 -0.16 -3.48 -16.20
N GLY A 139 0.61 -3.83 -17.24
CA GLY A 139 1.48 -2.88 -17.95
C GLY A 139 2.78 -2.52 -17.23
N PHE A 140 3.15 -3.26 -16.17
CA PHE A 140 4.45 -3.10 -15.52
C PHE A 140 5.58 -3.58 -16.43
N ASP A 141 6.42 -2.63 -16.82
CA ASP A 141 7.60 -2.83 -17.65
C ASP A 141 8.67 -1.83 -17.20
N PRO A 142 9.45 -2.14 -16.15
CA PRO A 142 10.39 -1.20 -15.55
C PRO A 142 11.56 -0.83 -16.48
N ALA A 143 11.83 -1.63 -17.52
CA ALA A 143 12.86 -1.33 -18.50
C ALA A 143 12.46 -0.16 -19.42
N GLU A 144 11.21 -0.15 -19.88
CA GLU A 144 10.67 0.90 -20.75
C GLU A 144 10.01 2.05 -19.96
N GLN A 145 9.47 1.75 -18.77
CA GLN A 145 8.72 2.66 -17.92
C GLN A 145 9.19 2.53 -16.46
N PRO A 146 10.33 3.13 -16.09
CA PRO A 146 10.89 3.04 -14.73
C PRO A 146 10.18 3.94 -13.72
N ARG A 147 9.01 4.50 -14.04
CA ARG A 147 8.24 5.39 -13.16
C ARG A 147 6.84 4.88 -12.97
N LEU A 148 6.41 4.82 -11.72
CA LEU A 148 5.06 4.46 -11.32
C LEU A 148 4.40 5.66 -10.63
N GLY A 149 3.13 5.90 -10.92
CA GLY A 149 2.30 6.70 -10.04
C GLY A 149 2.11 5.94 -8.73
N PHE A 150 2.29 6.62 -7.60
CA PHE A 150 2.42 5.96 -6.31
C PHE A 150 1.77 6.76 -5.19
N TYR A 151 1.00 6.07 -4.37
CA TYR A 151 0.47 6.58 -3.12
C TYR A 151 0.31 5.44 -2.12
N TYR A 152 0.47 5.74 -0.83
CA TYR A 152 0.19 4.78 0.23
C TYR A 152 -0.62 5.42 1.35
N LEU A 153 -1.30 4.57 2.11
CA LEU A 153 -1.95 4.92 3.37
C LEU A 153 -1.67 3.82 4.39
N VAL A 154 -1.06 4.17 5.51
CA VAL A 154 -1.06 3.28 6.69
C VAL A 154 -2.30 3.59 7.50
N GLN A 155 -3.16 2.58 7.64
CA GLN A 155 -4.37 2.62 8.44
C GLN A 155 -4.07 1.99 9.79
N ASP A 156 -4.43 2.66 10.88
CA ASP A 156 -4.34 2.11 12.22
C ASP A 156 -5.48 2.64 13.09
N ARG A 157 -6.25 1.73 13.67
CA ARG A 157 -7.45 2.08 14.44
C ARG A 157 -7.13 2.87 15.71
N GLU A 158 -5.96 2.64 16.31
CA GLU A 158 -5.52 3.37 17.51
C GLU A 158 -4.80 4.66 17.13
N ARG A 159 -3.93 4.61 16.12
CA ARG A 159 -3.03 5.71 15.75
C ARG A 159 -3.59 6.65 14.68
N GLY A 160 -4.72 6.31 14.06
CA GLY A 160 -5.30 7.05 12.95
C GLY A 160 -4.65 6.68 11.62
N THR A 161 -4.52 7.65 10.72
CA THR A 161 -3.99 7.41 9.38
C THR A 161 -2.69 8.15 9.14
N GLN A 162 -1.76 7.50 8.44
CA GLN A 162 -0.52 8.10 7.95
C GLN A 162 -0.47 7.97 6.42
N PRO A 163 -0.90 9.00 5.67
CA PRO A 163 -0.81 9.01 4.21
C PRO A 163 0.64 9.24 3.75
N PHE A 164 0.92 8.94 2.48
CA PHE A 164 2.16 9.33 1.82
C PHE A 164 2.35 10.86 1.87
N ALA A 165 1.39 11.59 1.30
CA ALA A 165 1.40 13.05 1.22
C ALA A 165 0.07 13.66 1.67
N ILE A 166 -0.93 13.59 0.80
CA ILE A 166 -2.22 14.24 1.01
C ILE A 166 -3.18 13.27 1.70
N GLY A 167 -3.93 13.74 2.70
CA GLY A 167 -4.94 12.94 3.42
C GLY A 167 -6.27 12.76 2.69
N SER A 168 -7.26 12.21 3.39
CA SER A 168 -8.60 11.91 2.87
C SER A 168 -9.48 13.12 2.56
N ASP A 169 -9.01 14.34 2.86
CA ASP A 169 -9.71 15.58 2.49
C ASP A 169 -9.75 15.81 0.97
N PHE A 170 -8.94 15.04 0.24
CA PHE A 170 -8.89 15.01 -1.21
C PHE A 170 -9.23 13.59 -1.72
N PRO A 171 -9.74 13.44 -2.95
CA PRO A 171 -10.13 12.14 -3.51
C PRO A 171 -8.94 11.27 -3.93
N VAL A 172 -7.83 11.28 -3.16
CA VAL A 172 -6.58 10.60 -3.49
C VAL A 172 -6.74 9.09 -3.67
N GLN A 173 -7.77 8.48 -3.09
CA GLN A 173 -8.03 7.05 -3.28
C GLN A 173 -8.67 6.72 -4.64
N GLU A 174 -9.23 7.71 -5.34
CA GLU A 174 -9.97 7.58 -6.61
C GLU A 174 -9.28 8.29 -7.79
N ASP A 175 -8.49 9.33 -7.51
CA ASP A 175 -7.87 10.25 -8.48
C ASP A 175 -6.33 10.05 -8.56
N PRO A 176 -5.81 9.40 -9.63
CA PRO A 176 -4.38 9.19 -9.83
C PRO A 176 -3.55 10.45 -10.07
N SER A 177 -4.16 11.57 -10.48
CA SER A 177 -3.42 12.83 -10.66
C SER A 177 -2.83 13.37 -9.35
N LEU A 178 -3.37 12.93 -8.21
CA LEU A 178 -2.90 13.27 -6.87
C LEU A 178 -1.79 12.34 -6.36
N TRP A 179 -1.42 11.30 -7.11
CA TRP A 179 -0.39 10.35 -6.70
C TRP A 179 1.00 10.90 -6.99
N GLY A 180 1.95 10.65 -6.09
CA GLY A 180 3.37 10.94 -6.31
C GLY A 180 3.97 10.02 -7.36
N THR A 181 5.27 10.18 -7.63
CA THR A 181 6.00 9.28 -8.53
C THR A 181 6.99 8.45 -7.71
N LEU A 182 6.97 7.14 -7.92
CA LEU A 182 8.01 6.23 -7.48
C LEU A 182 8.92 5.92 -8.68
N GLU A 183 10.19 6.32 -8.57
CA GLU A 183 11.21 6.05 -9.58
C GLU A 183 11.97 4.76 -9.23
N LEU A 184 11.98 3.83 -10.19
CA LEU A 184 12.58 2.51 -10.08
C LEU A 184 14.05 2.61 -10.53
N GLN A 185 14.92 2.92 -9.57
CA GLN A 185 16.36 3.05 -9.84
C GLN A 185 16.97 1.69 -10.17
N MET A 186 17.69 1.64 -11.29
CA MET A 186 18.50 0.51 -11.76
C MET A 186 19.82 0.38 -11.00
#